data_AF-A0A838MVT8-F1
#
_entry.id   AF-A0A838MVT8-F1
#
_cell.length_a   1.000
_cell.length_b   1.000
_cell.length_c   1.000
_cell.angle_alpha   90.00
_cell.angle_beta   90.00
_cell.angle_gamma   90.00
#
_symmetry.space_group_name_H-M   'P 1'
#
loop_
_entity.id
_entity.type
_entity.pdbx_description
1 polymer ?
#
loop_
_entity_poly.entity_id
_entity_poly.type
_entity_poly.pdbx_seq_one_letter_code
_entity_poly.pdbx_strand_id
1 'polypeptide(L)'
;LGLDEEARAKANTIVMSGGAALTDNSQIPGALRGYVQLAIDKGFLEVYPAEVRQIGPGQFIALPGPRVEPTVNITRAALAAKINSFVQRFNAGS
;
A
#
# COMPACT_ATOMS: atom_id res chain seq x y z
N LEU A 1 12.14 -2.97 -9.25
CA LEU A 1 11.18 -3.33 -10.32
C LEU A 1 11.63 -2.87 -11.71
N GLY A 2 12.67 -2.02 -11.83
CA GLY A 2 12.97 -1.36 -13.12
C GLY A 2 11.93 -0.31 -13.51
N LEU A 3 11.03 0.08 -12.59
CA LEU A 3 9.89 0.97 -12.82
C LEU A 3 10.10 2.34 -12.16
N ASP A 4 11.32 2.71 -11.81
CA ASP A 4 11.59 3.95 -11.06
C ASP A 4 11.22 5.20 -11.87
N GLU A 5 11.29 5.12 -13.19
CA GLU A 5 10.83 6.20 -14.08
C GLU A 5 9.31 6.31 -14.07
N GLU A 6 8.59 5.20 -14.22
CA GLU A 6 7.12 5.16 -14.15
C GLU A 6 6.60 5.59 -12.78
N ALA A 7 7.26 5.15 -11.70
CA ALA A 7 6.94 5.55 -10.34
C ALA A 7 7.12 7.06 -10.16
N ARG A 8 8.23 7.63 -10.66
CA ARG A 8 8.49 9.07 -10.58
C ARG A 8 7.51 9.88 -11.42
N ALA A 9 7.09 9.38 -12.57
CA ALA A 9 6.06 10.03 -13.39
C ALA A 9 4.70 10.12 -12.66
N LYS A 10 4.43 9.20 -11.73
CA LYS A 10 3.24 9.18 -10.86
C LYS A 10 3.49 9.82 -9.49
N ALA A 11 4.61 10.51 -9.27
CA ALA A 11 4.84 11.20 -8.00
C ALA A 11 3.80 12.33 -7.78
N ASN A 12 3.47 12.59 -6.51
CA ASN A 12 2.51 13.60 -6.07
C ASN A 12 1.05 13.43 -6.56
N THR A 13 0.73 12.39 -7.33
CA THR A 13 -0.65 12.09 -7.73
C THR A 13 -1.44 11.48 -6.56
N ILE A 14 -2.76 11.37 -6.71
CA ILE A 14 -3.61 10.66 -5.75
C ILE A 14 -3.44 9.15 -6.00
N VAL A 15 -3.15 8.40 -4.94
CA VAL A 15 -3.11 6.94 -5.01
C VAL A 15 -4.54 6.40 -5.00
N MET A 16 -4.82 5.50 -5.94
CA MET A 16 -6.13 4.93 -6.20
C MET A 16 -6.11 3.41 -6.01
N SER A 17 -7.23 2.84 -5.57
CA SER A 17 -7.48 1.40 -5.55
C SER A 17 -8.93 1.12 -5.93
N GLY A 18 -9.16 0.22 -6.89
CA GLY A 18 -10.50 -0.15 -7.34
C GLY A 18 -11.35 1.03 -7.83
N GLY A 19 -10.73 2.10 -8.34
CA GLY A 19 -11.41 3.32 -8.79
C GLY A 19 -11.69 4.37 -7.71
N ALA A 20 -11.34 4.11 -6.45
CA ALA A 20 -11.48 5.05 -5.33
C ALA A 20 -10.12 5.53 -4.82
N ALA A 21 -10.04 6.77 -4.34
CA ALA A 21 -8.83 7.31 -3.71
C ALA A 21 -8.59 6.67 -2.34
N LEU A 22 -7.33 6.45 -1.98
CA LEU A 22 -6.99 6.00 -0.63
C LEU A 22 -7.37 7.04 0.42
N THR A 23 -8.02 6.61 1.49
CA THR A 23 -8.44 7.48 2.60
C THR A 23 -7.26 8.04 3.39
N ASP A 24 -6.12 7.35 3.37
CA ASP A 24 -4.85 7.71 4.00
C ASP A 24 -3.81 8.27 3.02
N ASN A 25 -4.22 8.70 1.82
CA ASN A 25 -3.30 9.24 0.80
C ASN A 25 -2.45 10.42 1.30
N SER A 26 -2.96 11.22 2.24
CA SER A 26 -2.23 12.33 2.85
C SER A 26 -1.06 11.88 3.74
N GLN A 27 -1.11 10.66 4.27
CA GLN A 27 -0.05 10.06 5.08
C GLN A 27 1.09 9.50 4.24
N ILE A 28 0.88 9.36 2.92
CA ILE A 28 1.92 8.92 1.97
C ILE A 28 2.69 10.15 1.48
N PRO A 29 4.02 10.22 1.71
CA PRO A 29 4.85 11.30 1.17
C PRO A 29 4.65 11.41 -0.35
N GLY A 30 4.44 12.64 -0.85
CA GLY A 30 4.10 12.88 -2.26
C GLY A 30 5.07 12.23 -3.25
N ALA A 31 6.38 12.32 -2.97
CA ALA A 31 7.42 11.70 -3.78
C ALA A 31 7.34 10.16 -3.86
N LEU A 32 6.67 9.50 -2.89
CA LEU A 32 6.54 8.05 -2.83
C LEU A 32 5.21 7.53 -3.41
N ARG A 33 4.25 8.40 -3.70
CA ARG A 33 2.89 7.99 -4.11
C ARG A 33 2.86 7.14 -5.38
N GLY A 34 3.73 7.43 -6.35
CA GLY A 34 3.83 6.61 -7.55
C GLY A 34 4.36 5.20 -7.29
N TYR A 35 5.30 5.04 -6.35
CA TYR A 35 5.75 3.72 -5.90
C TYR A 35 4.62 2.93 -5.22
N VAL A 36 3.83 3.61 -4.38
CA VAL A 36 2.68 2.98 -3.72
C VAL A 36 1.62 2.56 -4.74
N GLN A 37 1.30 3.42 -5.72
CA GLN A 37 0.36 3.08 -6.78
C GLN A 37 0.79 1.81 -7.53
N LEU A 38 2.05 1.76 -7.98
CA LEU A 38 2.56 0.60 -8.70
C LEU A 38 2.59 -0.65 -7.82
N ALA A 39 2.90 -0.52 -6.52
CA ALA A 39 2.86 -1.64 -5.59
C ALA A 39 1.45 -2.20 -5.42
N ILE A 40 0.41 -1.36 -5.39
CA ILE A 40 -0.99 -1.78 -5.37
C ILE A 40 -1.36 -2.44 -6.70
N ASP A 41 -1.08 -1.79 -7.82
CA ASP A 41 -1.45 -2.28 -9.17
C ASP A 41 -0.84 -3.66 -9.48
N LYS A 42 0.34 -3.95 -8.94
CA LYS A 42 1.05 -5.22 -9.10
C LYS A 42 0.75 -6.23 -7.98
N GLY A 43 -0.09 -5.87 -7.01
CA GLY A 43 -0.48 -6.73 -5.88
C GLY A 43 0.64 -7.00 -4.88
N PHE A 44 1.61 -6.10 -4.74
CA PHE A 44 2.67 -6.15 -3.71
C PHE A 44 2.22 -5.52 -2.39
N LEU A 45 1.31 -4.54 -2.47
CA LEU A 45 0.76 -3.87 -1.31
C LEU A 45 -0.72 -4.22 -1.18
N GLU A 46 -1.10 -4.59 0.04
CA GLU A 46 -2.48 -4.86 0.39
C GLU A 46 -3.22 -3.54 0.60
N VAL A 47 -4.47 -3.48 0.13
CA VAL A 47 -5.36 -2.35 0.36
C VAL A 47 -6.52 -2.83 1.21
N TYR A 48 -6.65 -2.29 2.41
CA TYR A 48 -7.68 -2.68 3.36
C TYR A 48 -8.99 -1.98 3.01
N PRO A 49 -10.11 -2.72 2.93
CA PRO A 49 -11.44 -2.13 2.76
C PRO A 49 -11.87 -1.42 4.05
N ALA A 50 -12.98 -0.69 3.99
CA ALA A 50 -13.60 -0.15 5.19
C ALA A 50 -13.99 -1.31 6.12
N GLU A 51 -13.68 -1.19 7.41
CA GLU A 51 -13.98 -2.24 8.40
C GLU A 51 -14.28 -1.65 9.78
N VAL A 52 -14.99 -2.43 10.59
CA VAL A 52 -15.14 -2.17 12.03
C VAL A 52 -14.33 -3.22 12.76
N ARG A 53 -13.34 -2.76 13.53
CA ARG A 53 -12.40 -3.63 14.25
C ARG A 53 -12.66 -3.55 15.75
N GLN A 54 -12.69 -4.70 16.42
CA GLN A 54 -12.72 -4.74 17.87
C GLN A 54 -11.30 -4.54 18.42
N ILE A 55 -11.10 -3.52 19.26
CA ILE A 55 -9.80 -3.18 19.87
C ILE A 55 -9.73 -3.54 21.36
N GLY A 56 -10.85 -3.97 21.93
CA GLY A 56 -10.98 -4.44 23.30
C GLY A 56 -12.38 -5.00 23.56
N PRO A 57 -12.64 -5.63 24.72
CA PRO A 57 -13.96 -6.13 25.06
C PRO A 57 -15.01 -5.01 24.97
N GLY A 58 -15.99 -5.16 24.07
CA GLY A 58 -17.03 -4.15 23.80
C GLY A 58 -16.55 -2.84 23.13
N GLN A 59 -15.27 -2.70 22.77
CA GLN A 59 -14.73 -1.49 22.14
C GLN A 59 -14.47 -1.72 20.65
N PHE A 60 -15.09 -0.89 19.82
CA PHE A 60 -15.00 -0.96 18.36
C PHE A 60 -14.49 0.35 17.78
N ILE A 61 -13.67 0.25 16.74
CA ILE A 61 -13.23 1.39 15.94
C ILE A 61 -13.66 1.17 14.49
N ALA A 62 -14.21 2.21 13.88
CA ALA A 62 -14.48 2.24 12.44
C ALA A 62 -13.21 2.72 11.72
N LEU A 63 -12.72 1.91 10.79
CA LEU A 63 -11.56 2.21 9.96
C LEU A 63 -12.04 2.43 8.51
N PRO A 64 -12.01 3.68 8.01
CA PRO A 64 -12.45 3.97 6.66
C PRO A 64 -11.46 3.42 5.62
N GLY A 65 -11.97 2.83 4.53
CA GLY A 65 -11.16 2.38 3.40
C GLY A 65 -11.59 3.02 2.07
N PRO A 66 -10.86 2.77 0.97
CA PRO A 66 -9.66 1.93 0.88
C PRO A 66 -8.43 2.60 1.52
N ARG A 67 -7.56 1.83 2.19
CA ARG A 67 -6.36 2.35 2.88
C ARG A 67 -5.17 1.39 2.80
N VAL A 68 -3.95 1.90 2.97
CA VAL A 68 -2.70 1.09 2.98
C VAL A 68 -1.97 1.10 4.32
N GLU A 69 -2.42 1.95 5.26
CA GLU A 69 -1.89 2.10 6.61
C GLU A 69 -0.38 2.37 6.64
N PRO A 70 0.13 3.44 5.97
CA PRO A 70 1.57 3.63 5.74
C PRO A 70 2.39 3.90 7.00
N THR A 71 1.73 4.28 8.10
CA THR A 71 2.37 4.54 9.40
C THR A 71 2.35 3.34 10.35
N VAL A 72 1.70 2.24 9.96
CA VAL A 72 1.61 1.05 10.81
C VAL A 72 2.92 0.25 10.73
N ASN A 73 3.45 -0.09 11.90
CA ASN A 73 4.63 -0.92 12.00
C ASN A 73 4.36 -2.31 11.43
N ILE A 74 5.16 -2.72 10.45
CA ILE A 74 5.09 -4.06 9.90
C ILE A 74 5.76 -5.06 10.86
N THR A 75 5.16 -6.24 11.01
CA THR A 75 5.81 -7.34 11.74
C THR A 75 6.92 -7.96 10.90
N ARG A 76 7.88 -8.64 11.53
CA ARG A 76 8.95 -9.36 10.81
C ARG A 76 8.39 -10.42 9.84
N ALA A 77 7.33 -11.13 10.25
CA ALA A 77 6.66 -12.11 9.40
C ALA A 77 6.00 -11.45 8.18
N ALA A 78 5.30 -10.33 8.38
CA ALA A 78 4.71 -9.57 7.28
C ALA A 78 5.78 -9.03 6.31
N LEU A 79 6.90 -8.53 6.84
CA LEU A 79 8.03 -8.11 6.02
C LEU A 79 8.62 -9.27 5.20
N ALA A 80 8.87 -10.42 5.83
CA ALA A 80 9.40 -11.60 5.15
C ALA A 80 8.48 -12.08 4.03
N ALA A 81 7.16 -12.10 4.27
CA ALA A 81 6.18 -12.46 3.25
C ALA A 81 6.22 -11.49 2.04
N LYS A 82 6.29 -10.17 2.30
CA LYS A 82 6.40 -9.15 1.26
C LYS A 82 7.69 -9.27 0.45
N ILE A 83 8.84 -9.51 1.11
CA ILE A 83 10.12 -9.72 0.44
C ILE A 83 10.09 -10.98 -0.43
N ASN A 84 9.58 -12.10 0.09
CA ASN A 84 9.49 -13.35 -0.67
C ASN A 84 8.60 -13.20 -1.92
N SER A 85 7.47 -12.48 -1.80
CA SER A 85 6.61 -12.14 -2.93
C SER A 85 7.33 -11.25 -3.96
N PHE A 86 8.12 -10.29 -3.50
CA PHE A 86 8.92 -9.42 -4.37
C PHE A 86 9.94 -10.20 -5.18
N VAL A 87 10.71 -11.10 -4.54
CA VAL A 87 11.75 -11.91 -5.21
C VAL A 87 11.16 -12.75 -6.35
N GLN A 88 9.96 -13.31 -6.17
CA GLN A 88 9.29 -14.10 -7.22
C GLN A 88 8.87 -13.29 -8.45
N ARG A 89 8.71 -11.98 -8.31
CA ARG A 89 8.13 -11.09 -9.33
C ARG A 89 9.12 -10.01 -9.79
N PHE A 90 10.33 -10.02 -9.25
CA PHE A 90 11.38 -9.09 -9.64
C PHE A 90 11.88 -9.43 -11.04
N ASN A 91 11.51 -8.60 -12.01
CA ASN A 91 12.07 -8.69 -13.35
C ASN A 91 13.37 -7.88 -13.38
N ALA A 92 14.50 -8.55 -13.59
CA ALA A 92 15.83 -7.91 -13.65
C ALA A 92 16.12 -7.23 -15.00
N GLY A 93 15.15 -7.27 -15.93
CA GLY A 93 15.37 -6.91 -17.33
C GLY A 93 15.82 -8.14 -18.11
N SER A 94 15.10 -8.42 -19.20
CA SER A 94 15.52 -9.30 -20.30
C SER A 94 15.81 -8.45 -21.51
#